data_AF-A0A424RJ74-F1
#
_entry.id   AF-A0A424RJ74-F1
#
_cell.length_a   1.000
_cell.length_b   1.000
_cell.length_c   1.000
_cell.angle_alpha   90.00
_cell.angle_beta   90.00
_cell.angle_gamma   90.00
#
_symmetry.space_group_name_H-M   'P 1'
#
loop_
_entity.id
_entity.type
_entity.pdbx_description
1 polymer ?
#
loop_
_entity_poly.entity_id
_entity_poly.type
_entity_poly.pdbx_seq_one_letter_code
_entity_poly.pdbx_strand_id
1 'polypeptide(L)'
;MNRLDHSLQTASFEERNGADIEPIFAALIHDFGNALAPENHSQVSTTIIQPFSLDEVAWILQMHGLFQMYCYLDKFSLEKDGRDIYSEHKLFNVAVKFCQKWNQLPFVPECQKRNSVILSPQPYNNTAK
;
A
#
# COMPACT_ATOMS: atom_id res chain seq x y z
N MET A 1 15.66 -3.90 -7.36
CA MET A 1 15.08 -3.96 -5.99
C MET A 1 14.15 -5.17 -5.93
N ASN A 2 14.20 -6.00 -4.89
CA ASN A 2 13.24 -7.12 -4.75
C ASN A 2 11.93 -6.63 -4.10
N ARG A 3 10.85 -7.44 -4.11
CA ARG A 3 9.53 -7.03 -3.59
C ARG A 3 9.54 -6.72 -2.09
N LEU A 4 10.32 -7.46 -1.31
CA LEU A 4 10.47 -7.19 0.12
C LEU A 4 11.11 -5.82 0.37
N ASP A 5 12.17 -5.50 -0.37
CA ASP A 5 12.85 -4.20 -0.30
C ASP A 5 11.93 -3.05 -0.69
N HIS A 6 11.09 -3.26 -1.71
CA HIS A 6 10.08 -2.30 -2.15
C HIS A 6 9.06 -1.99 -1.05
N SER A 7 8.45 -3.04 -0.48
CA SER A 7 7.52 -2.95 0.63
C SER A 7 8.12 -2.25 1.85
N LEU A 8 9.34 -2.63 2.24
CA LEU A 8 10.03 -2.03 3.38
C LEU A 8 10.37 -0.56 3.16
N GLN A 9 10.77 -0.18 1.94
CA GLN A 9 11.06 1.22 1.62
C GLN A 9 9.78 2.07 1.61
N THR A 10 8.69 1.54 1.06
CA THR A 10 7.38 2.20 1.05
C THR A 10 6.91 2.42 2.50
N ALA A 11 6.97 1.39 3.35
CA ALA A 11 6.58 1.50 4.75
C ALA A 11 7.50 2.44 5.56
N SER A 12 8.82 2.39 5.30
CA SER A 12 9.78 3.31 5.94
C SER A 12 9.55 4.76 5.54
N PHE A 13 9.11 5.00 4.30
CA PHE A 13 8.76 6.34 3.84
C PHE A 13 7.54 6.87 4.59
N GLU A 14 6.48 6.06 4.74
CA GLU A 14 5.31 6.42 5.53
C GLU A 14 5.67 6.75 6.99
N GLU A 15 6.45 5.87 7.62
CA GLU A 15 6.90 6.05 9.01
C GLU A 15 7.64 7.39 9.18
N ARG A 16 8.56 7.72 8.27
CA ARG A 16 9.34 8.97 8.32
C ARG A 16 8.51 10.22 8.10
N ASN A 17 7.38 10.09 7.40
CA ASN A 17 6.45 11.19 7.18
C ASN A 17 5.39 11.30 8.30
N GLY A 18 5.53 10.52 9.38
CA GLY A 18 4.65 10.58 10.54
C GLY A 18 3.26 9.99 10.28
N ALA A 19 3.15 9.04 9.36
CA ALA A 19 1.92 8.30 9.17
C ALA A 19 1.59 7.43 10.39
N ASP A 20 0.29 7.20 10.62
CA ASP A 20 -0.18 6.25 11.63
C ASP A 20 0.14 4.79 11.24
N ILE A 21 -0.12 3.85 12.15
CA ILE A 21 0.24 2.44 11.95
C ILE A 21 -0.48 1.81 10.75
N GLU A 22 -1.70 2.24 10.44
CA GLU A 22 -2.52 1.66 9.38
C GLU A 22 -1.96 1.95 7.96
N PRO A 23 -1.63 3.19 7.58
CA PRO A 23 -0.93 3.46 6.31
C PRO A 23 0.45 2.78 6.21
N ILE A 24 1.22 2.76 7.31
CA ILE A 24 2.53 2.08 7.34
C ILE A 24 2.34 0.58 7.08
N PHE A 25 1.35 -0.03 7.72
CA PHE A 25 1.01 -1.43 7.52
C PHE A 25 0.56 -1.69 6.08
N ALA A 26 -0.38 -0.90 5.55
CA ALA A 26 -0.83 -1.00 4.16
C ALA A 26 0.35 -0.93 3.16
N ALA A 27 1.29 0.00 3.38
CA ALA A 27 2.51 0.13 2.59
C ALA A 27 3.41 -1.11 2.67
N LEU A 28 3.52 -1.76 3.84
CA LEU A 28 4.32 -2.97 4.00
C LEU A 28 3.74 -4.16 3.22
N ILE A 29 2.42 -4.31 3.23
CA ILE A 29 1.76 -5.54 2.74
C ILE A 29 1.12 -5.43 1.35
N HIS A 30 1.07 -4.25 0.72
CA HIS A 30 0.36 -4.06 -0.54
C HIS A 30 0.73 -5.08 -1.64
N ASP A 31 2.02 -5.38 -1.77
CA ASP A 31 2.57 -6.29 -2.78
C ASP A 31 2.63 -7.78 -2.36
N PHE A 32 2.06 -8.16 -1.21
CA PHE A 32 2.16 -9.53 -0.68
C PHE A 32 1.66 -10.60 -1.67
N GLY A 33 0.54 -10.34 -2.35
CA GLY A 33 -0.05 -11.22 -3.35
C GLY A 33 0.75 -11.34 -4.65
N ASN A 34 1.81 -10.56 -4.86
CA ASN A 34 2.47 -10.46 -6.17
C ASN A 34 3.14 -11.76 -6.60
N ALA A 35 3.62 -12.59 -5.67
CA ALA A 35 4.19 -13.90 -5.98
C ALA A 35 3.12 -14.95 -6.33
N LEU A 36 1.88 -14.75 -5.87
CA LEU A 36 0.79 -15.70 -6.04
C LEU A 36 -0.04 -15.39 -7.28
N ALA A 37 -0.32 -14.11 -7.53
CA ALA A 37 -1.21 -13.70 -8.61
C ALA A 37 -0.87 -12.27 -9.08
N PRO A 38 0.13 -12.09 -9.96
CA PRO A 38 0.62 -10.77 -10.38
C PRO A 38 -0.48 -9.86 -10.94
N GLU A 39 -1.41 -10.39 -11.73
CA GLU A 39 -2.48 -9.64 -12.40
C GLU A 39 -3.55 -9.11 -11.44
N ASN A 40 -3.71 -9.71 -10.26
CA ASN A 40 -4.71 -9.34 -9.26
C ASN A 40 -4.15 -9.38 -7.83
N HIS A 41 -2.85 -9.07 -7.68
CA HIS A 41 -2.13 -9.18 -6.42
C HIS A 41 -2.73 -8.29 -5.34
N SER A 42 -3.23 -7.12 -5.71
CA SER A 42 -3.96 -6.22 -4.81
C SER A 42 -5.14 -6.90 -4.13
N GLN A 43 -5.95 -7.63 -4.89
CA GLN A 43 -7.12 -8.35 -4.39
C GLN A 43 -6.71 -9.53 -3.52
N VAL A 44 -5.64 -10.25 -3.90
CA VAL A 44 -5.09 -11.36 -3.09
C VAL A 44 -4.54 -10.85 -1.75
N SER A 45 -3.71 -9.80 -1.76
CA SER A 45 -3.20 -9.15 -0.54
C SER A 45 -4.36 -8.71 0.37
N THR A 46 -5.39 -8.08 -0.20
CA THR A 46 -6.56 -7.63 0.55
C THR A 46 -7.30 -8.79 1.19
N THR A 47 -7.58 -9.85 0.44
CA THR A 47 -8.37 -11.00 0.92
C THR A 47 -7.75 -11.66 2.14
N ILE A 48 -6.42 -11.74 2.18
CA ILE A 48 -5.68 -12.34 3.31
C ILE A 48 -5.81 -11.51 4.58
N ILE A 49 -5.88 -10.18 4.43
CA ILE A 49 -5.71 -9.23 5.53
C ILE A 49 -7.04 -8.65 6.02
N GLN A 50 -8.06 -8.65 5.17
CA GLN A 50 -9.39 -8.10 5.43
C GLN A 50 -10.02 -8.52 6.77
N PRO A 51 -9.84 -9.75 7.31
CA PRO A 51 -10.37 -10.11 8.64
C PRO A 51 -9.75 -9.34 9.80
N PHE A 52 -8.62 -8.66 9.59
CA PHE A 52 -7.80 -8.03 10.64
C PHE A 52 -7.57 -6.53 10.44
N SER A 53 -8.04 -5.95 9.33
CA SER A 53 -7.76 -4.55 8.99
C SER A 53 -9.00 -3.68 9.02
N LEU A 54 -8.80 -2.38 9.23
CA LEU A 54 -9.85 -1.38 9.05
C LEU A 54 -10.27 -1.30 7.57
N ASP A 55 -11.52 -0.89 7.33
CA ASP A 55 -12.10 -0.75 5.98
C ASP A 55 -11.23 0.12 5.05
N GLU A 56 -10.58 1.14 5.60
CA GLU A 56 -9.70 2.02 4.83
C GLU A 56 -8.47 1.30 4.29
N VAL A 57 -7.80 0.50 5.12
CA VAL A 57 -6.65 -0.31 4.72
C VAL A 57 -7.05 -1.33 3.67
N ALA A 58 -8.16 -2.04 3.90
CA ALA A 58 -8.65 -3.03 2.95
C ALA A 58 -8.94 -2.40 1.58
N TRP A 59 -9.59 -1.22 1.57
CA TRP A 59 -9.89 -0.50 0.35
C TRP A 59 -8.64 -0.05 -0.42
N ILE A 60 -7.66 0.55 0.27
CA ILE A 60 -6.41 1.00 -0.34
C ILE A 60 -5.70 -0.21 -0.96
N LEU A 61 -5.57 -1.32 -0.23
CA LEU A 61 -4.93 -2.53 -0.72
C LEU A 61 -5.65 -3.10 -1.94
N GLN A 62 -6.98 -3.11 -1.94
CA GLN A 62 -7.76 -3.67 -3.03
C GLN A 62 -7.61 -2.85 -4.30
N MET A 63 -7.58 -1.52 -4.15
CA MET A 63 -7.61 -0.59 -5.25
C MET A 63 -6.23 -0.16 -5.75
N HIS A 64 -5.15 -0.36 -4.98
CA HIS A 64 -3.83 0.14 -5.39
C HIS A 64 -3.38 -0.43 -6.73
N GLY A 65 -3.77 -1.66 -7.08
CA GLY A 65 -3.47 -2.28 -8.36
C GLY A 65 -4.09 -1.55 -9.56
N LEU A 66 -5.30 -0.98 -9.38
CA LEU A 66 -5.96 -0.14 -10.38
C LEU A 66 -5.39 1.28 -10.37
N PHE A 67 -5.16 1.86 -9.19
CA PHE A 67 -4.70 3.25 -9.08
C PHE A 67 -3.23 3.42 -9.52
N GLN A 68 -2.39 2.39 -9.39
CA GLN A 68 -1.01 2.43 -9.90
C GLN A 68 -0.94 2.48 -11.43
N MET A 69 -1.96 1.97 -12.14
CA MET A 69 -1.99 1.97 -13.60
C MET A 69 -1.93 3.40 -14.16
N TYR A 70 -2.53 4.37 -13.47
CA TYR A 70 -2.44 5.78 -13.83
C TYR A 70 -0.99 6.29 -13.93
N CYS A 71 -0.06 5.74 -13.15
CA CYS A 71 1.35 6.14 -13.14
C CYS A 71 2.18 5.50 -14.28
N TYR A 72 1.64 4.49 -14.98
CA TYR A 72 2.41 3.69 -15.94
C TYR A 72 1.79 3.52 -17.31
N LEU A 73 0.46 3.44 -17.43
CA LEU A 73 -0.21 3.13 -18.70
C LEU A 73 0.00 4.21 -19.78
N ASP A 74 0.24 5.47 -19.38
CA ASP A 74 0.65 6.54 -20.32
C ASP A 74 1.91 6.18 -21.11
N LYS A 75 2.86 5.47 -20.49
CA LYS A 75 4.12 5.04 -21.14
C LYS A 75 3.88 4.00 -22.25
N PHE A 76 2.70 3.40 -22.25
CA PHE A 76 2.26 2.41 -23.24
C PHE A 76 1.13 2.94 -24.12
N SER A 77 0.76 4.23 -24.00
CA SER A 77 -0.38 4.83 -24.70
C SER A 77 -1.70 4.07 -24.47
N LEU A 78 -1.86 3.51 -23.27
CA LEU A 78 -3.05 2.78 -22.85
C LEU A 78 -3.94 3.67 -21.97
N GLU A 79 -5.25 3.37 -21.96
CA GLU A 79 -6.24 4.07 -21.14
C GLU A 79 -5.93 3.88 -19.64
N LYS A 80 -5.77 5.00 -18.93
CA LYS A 80 -5.19 5.03 -17.58
C LYS A 80 -6.15 5.54 -16.51
N ASP A 81 -7.29 6.08 -16.93
CA ASP A 81 -8.27 6.74 -16.06
C ASP A 81 -9.34 5.76 -15.54
N GLY A 82 -9.09 4.44 -15.64
CA GLY A 82 -10.00 3.40 -15.14
C GLY A 82 -10.32 3.51 -13.64
N ARG A 83 -9.50 4.21 -12.86
CA ARG A 83 -9.78 4.52 -11.44
C ARG A 83 -10.90 5.55 -11.26
N ASP A 84 -11.16 6.40 -12.25
CA ASP A 84 -12.01 7.58 -12.11
C ASP A 84 -13.49 7.22 -11.95
N ILE A 85 -13.85 5.96 -12.22
CA ILE A 85 -15.15 5.37 -11.83
C ILE A 85 -15.40 5.45 -10.32
N TYR A 86 -14.34 5.60 -9.50
CA TYR A 86 -14.39 5.75 -8.05
C TYR A 86 -14.13 7.18 -7.58
N SER A 87 -14.17 8.19 -8.47
CA SER A 87 -13.88 9.60 -8.14
C SER A 87 -14.69 10.15 -6.95
N GLU A 88 -15.93 9.71 -6.80
CA GLU A 88 -16.82 10.10 -5.70
C GLU A 88 -16.64 9.24 -4.42
N HIS A 89 -15.76 8.24 -4.43
CA HIS A 89 -15.51 7.40 -3.27
C HIS A 89 -14.72 8.17 -2.20
N LYS A 90 -15.16 8.12 -0.93
CA LYS A 90 -14.54 8.85 0.18
C LYS A 90 -13.03 8.62 0.34
N LEU A 91 -12.54 7.45 -0.08
CA LEU A 91 -11.12 7.06 0.00
C LEU A 91 -10.35 7.23 -1.32
N PHE A 92 -10.95 7.81 -2.37
CA PHE A 92 -10.31 7.99 -3.67
C PHE A 92 -8.97 8.74 -3.53
N ASN A 93 -8.99 9.90 -2.88
CA ASN A 93 -7.79 10.73 -2.70
C ASN A 93 -6.72 10.03 -1.85
N VAL A 94 -7.12 9.16 -0.93
CA VAL A 94 -6.17 8.36 -0.13
C VAL A 94 -5.46 7.35 -1.03
N ALA A 95 -6.19 6.63 -1.88
CA ALA A 95 -5.61 5.69 -2.84
C ALA A 95 -4.72 6.39 -3.89
N VAL A 96 -5.11 7.59 -4.37
CA VAL A 96 -4.27 8.43 -5.24
C VAL A 96 -2.96 8.78 -4.55
N LYS A 97 -3.02 9.26 -3.30
CA LYS A 97 -1.84 9.62 -2.50
C LYS A 97 -0.93 8.42 -2.30
N PHE A 98 -1.51 7.26 -1.96
CA PHE A 98 -0.79 5.99 -1.81
C PHE A 98 -0.04 5.62 -3.08
N CYS A 99 -0.71 5.58 -4.22
CA CYS A 99 -0.05 5.21 -5.46
C CYS A 99 0.97 6.27 -5.89
N GLN A 100 0.62 7.54 -5.96
CA GLN A 100 1.50 8.57 -6.56
C GLN A 100 2.68 8.97 -5.68
N LYS A 101 2.49 9.02 -4.36
CA LYS A 101 3.53 9.50 -3.44
C LYS A 101 4.28 8.38 -2.75
N TRP A 102 3.66 7.23 -2.53
CA TRP A 102 4.19 6.27 -1.56
C TRP A 102 4.66 5.00 -2.23
N ASN A 103 3.82 4.40 -3.07
CA ASN A 103 4.17 3.22 -3.85
C ASN A 103 5.15 3.55 -5.00
N GLN A 104 5.09 4.75 -5.59
CA GLN A 104 5.91 5.08 -6.78
C GLN A 104 7.19 5.89 -6.50
N LEU A 105 7.32 6.54 -5.34
CA LEU A 105 8.53 7.30 -4.99
C LEU A 105 9.72 6.52 -4.39
N PRO A 106 9.67 5.23 -3.97
CA PRO A 106 10.84 4.53 -3.46
C PRO A 106 11.70 4.00 -4.62
N PHE A 107 12.24 4.94 -5.40
CA PHE A 107 13.44 4.78 -6.22
C PHE A 107 14.51 5.81 -5.81
N VAL A 108 14.46 6.31 -4.57
CA VAL A 108 15.47 7.22 -4.00
C VAL A 108 16.57 6.40 -3.31
N PRO A 109 17.84 6.46 -3.75
CA PRO A 109 18.96 5.70 -3.18
C PRO A 109 19.20 5.94 -1.67
N GLU A 110 18.71 7.08 -1.15
CA GLU A 110 18.93 7.55 0.23
C GLU A 110 17.82 7.14 1.22
N CYS A 111 16.80 6.41 0.79
CA CYS A 111 15.82 5.85 1.73
C CYS A 111 16.45 4.67 2.49
N GLN A 112 17.22 4.98 3.53
CA GLN A 112 17.89 4.00 4.38
C GLN A 112 16.86 2.99 4.93
N LYS A 113 16.94 1.73 4.49
CA LYS A 113 16.06 0.65 4.95
C LYS A 113 16.13 0.60 6.49
N ARG A 114 15.01 0.85 7.18
CA ARG A 114 14.91 0.47 8.59
C ARG A 114 14.40 -0.96 8.62
N ASN A 115 15.20 -1.85 9.22
CA ASN A 115 14.73 -3.17 9.64
C ASN A 115 13.83 -3.09 10.89
N SER A 116 13.54 -1.89 11.39
CA SER A 116 13.15 -1.69 12.78
C SER A 116 11.68 -1.29 12.93
N VAL A 117 10.98 -2.07 13.75
CA VAL A 117 9.96 -1.72 14.78
C VAL A 117 8.57 -2.35 14.59
N ILE A 118 8.04 -2.59 13.39
CA ILE A 118 6.68 -3.19 13.25
C ILE A 118 6.61 -4.65 13.77
N LEU A 119 7.75 -5.36 13.84
CA LEU A 119 7.81 -6.73 14.38
C LEU A 119 8.13 -6.80 15.88
N SER A 120 8.31 -5.68 16.57
CA SER A 120 8.29 -5.71 18.03
C SER A 120 6.82 -5.74 18.45
N PRO A 121 6.28 -6.86 18.98
CA PRO A 121 4.90 -6.89 19.43
C PRO A 121 4.74 -5.79 20.48
N GLN A 122 3.95 -4.77 20.16
CA GLN A 122 3.39 -3.92 21.19
C GLN A 122 2.45 -4.83 21.99
N PRO A 123 2.55 -4.88 23.33
CA PRO A 123 1.65 -5.71 24.12
C PRO A 123 0.22 -5.30 23.83
N TYR A 124 -0.54 -6.21 23.25
CA TYR A 124 -1.97 -6.07 23.06
C TYR A 124 -2.62 -6.07 24.45
N ASN A 125 -2.83 -4.87 25.02
CA ASN A 125 -3.53 -4.70 26.28
C ASN A 125 -5.02 -4.89 26.03
N ASN A 126 -5.47 -6.14 26.17
CA ASN A 126 -6.90 -6.45 26.25
C ASN A 126 -7.43 -6.06 27.63
N THR A 127 -7.73 -4.77 27.82
CA THR A 127 -8.59 -4.29 28.90
C THR A 127 -9.82 -3.62 28.31
N ALA A 128 -10.71 -4.41 27.74
CA ALA A 128 -12.11 -4.04 27.62
C ALA A 128 -12.88 -4.80 28.71
N LYS A 129 -13.39 -4.01 29.67
CA LYS A 129 -14.48 -4.39 30.60
C LYS A 129 -15.81 -4.33 29.87
#